data_AF-A0A520DD11-F1
#
_entry.id   AF-A0A520DD11-F1
#
_cell.length_a   1.000
_cell.length_b   1.000
_cell.length_c   1.000
_cell.angle_alpha   90.00
_cell.angle_beta   90.00
_cell.angle_gamma   90.00
#
_symmetry.space_group_name_H-M   'P 1'
#
loop_
_entity.id
_entity.type
_entity.pdbx_description
1 polymer ?
#
loop_
_entity_poly.entity_id
_entity_poly.type
_entity_poly.pdbx_seq_one_letter_code
_entity_poly.pdbx_strand_id
1 'polypeptide(L)' 'MTDLSSFLVTRKWPAQHPERLQLYSLPTPNGVKVAILLEECGLPY' A
#
# COMPACT_ATOMS: atom_id res chain seq x y z
N MET A 1 16.71 -6.87 1.60
CA MET A 1 15.77 -5.76 1.32
C MET A 1 14.66 -6.34 0.47
N THR A 2 13.40 -6.08 0.80
CA THR A 2 12.26 -6.67 0.08
C THR A 2 12.24 -6.15 -1.36
N ASP A 3 12.22 -7.04 -2.35
CA ASP A 3 12.17 -6.67 -3.77
C ASP A 3 10.74 -6.79 -4.30
N LEU A 4 10.20 -5.67 -4.77
CA LEU A 4 8.87 -5.57 -5.38
C LEU A 4 8.94 -5.27 -6.89
N SER A 5 10.12 -5.30 -7.49
CA SER A 5 10.33 -4.96 -8.91
C SER A 5 9.64 -5.92 -9.89
N SER A 6 9.29 -7.12 -9.43
CA SER A 6 8.49 -8.10 -10.18
C SER A 6 7.06 -7.62 -10.45
N PHE A 7 6.54 -6.68 -9.67
CA PHE A 7 5.19 -6.14 -9.82
C PHE A 7 5.20 -4.86 -10.67
N LEU A 8 4.63 -4.92 -11.88
CA LEU A 8 4.64 -3.79 -12.83
C LEU A 8 4.03 -2.48 -12.29
N VAL A 9 3.10 -2.56 -11.34
CA VAL A 9 2.49 -1.39 -10.67
C VAL A 9 3.54 -0.49 -10.03
N THR A 10 4.64 -1.07 -9.53
CA THR A 10 5.74 -0.34 -8.88
C THR A 10 6.54 0.54 -9.83
N ARG A 11 6.46 0.29 -11.15
CA ARG A 11 7.06 1.19 -12.15
C ARG A 11 6.37 2.54 -12.20
N LYS A 12 5.05 2.56 -11.96
CA LYS A 12 4.26 3.80 -11.91
C LYS A 12 4.26 4.41 -10.51
N TRP A 13 4.23 3.58 -9.48
CA TRP A 13 4.24 4.00 -8.08
C TRP A 13 5.33 3.24 -7.30
N PRO A 14 6.59 3.72 -7.33
CA PRO A 14 7.70 3.05 -6.65
C PRO A 14 7.54 3.03 -5.13
N ALA A 15 7.80 1.87 -4.51
CA ALA A 15 7.75 1.71 -3.06
C ALA A 15 8.99 2.34 -2.41
N GLN A 16 8.80 3.33 -1.54
CA GLN A 16 9.88 3.91 -0.73
C GLN A 16 10.21 3.04 0.50
N HIS A 17 9.22 2.30 0.97
CA HIS A 17 9.29 1.37 2.09
C HIS A 17 8.81 -0.02 1.64
N PRO A 18 9.63 -0.77 0.87
CA PRO A 18 9.21 -2.04 0.28
C PRO A 18 8.94 -3.15 1.32
N GLU A 19 9.32 -2.95 2.57
CA GLU A 19 8.99 -3.83 3.70
C GLU A 19 7.56 -3.64 4.23
N ARG A 20 6.86 -2.56 3.83
CA ARG A 20 5.48 -2.27 4.24
C ARG A 20 4.48 -2.76 3.20
N LEU A 21 3.22 -2.90 3.61
CA LEU A 21 2.13 -3.10 2.66
C LEU A 21 2.06 -1.90 1.71
N GLN A 22 1.66 -2.08 0.44
CA GLN A 22 1.56 -0.97 -0.52
C GLN A 22 0.09 -0.69 -0.83
N LEU A 23 -0.43 0.45 -0.36
CA LEU A 23 -1.83 0.84 -0.61
C LEU A 23 -1.97 1.76 -1.83
N TYR A 24 -2.40 1.19 -2.96
CA TYR A 24 -2.76 1.95 -4.17
C TYR A 24 -4.27 2.24 -4.18
N SER A 25 -4.69 3.37 -3.59
CA SER A 25 -6.12 3.68 -3.38
C SER A 25 -6.44 5.17 -3.61
N LEU A 26 -7.73 5.51 -3.53
CA LEU A 26 -8.28 6.86 -3.49
C LEU A 26 -9.30 6.96 -2.33
N PRO A 27 -9.53 8.15 -1.76
CA PRO A 27 -10.44 8.33 -0.61
C PRO A 27 -11.93 8.29 -1.01
N THR A 28 -12.34 7.19 -1.65
CA THR A 28 -13.73 6.86 -1.96
C THR A 28 -14.35 6.03 -0.83
N PRO A 29 -15.68 5.89 -0.72
CA PRO A 29 -16.31 5.06 0.31
C PRO A 29 -15.82 3.60 0.33
N ASN A 30 -15.35 3.06 -0.79
CA ASN A 30 -14.72 1.73 -0.83
C ASN A 30 -13.23 1.79 -0.47
N GLY A 31 -12.50 2.79 -0.95
CA GLY A 31 -11.06 2.94 -0.68
C GLY A 31 -10.74 3.18 0.79
N VAL A 32 -11.59 3.95 1.50
CA VAL A 32 -11.40 4.20 2.94
C VAL A 32 -11.58 2.95 3.79
N LYS A 33 -12.30 1.92 3.32
CA LYS A 33 -12.47 0.67 4.08
C LYS A 33 -11.13 0.00 4.38
N VAL A 34 -10.25 -0.02 3.39
CA VAL A 34 -8.90 -0.63 3.52
C VAL A 34 -8.00 0.26 4.36
N ALA A 35 -8.01 1.57 4.12
CA ALA A 35 -7.20 2.50 4.91
C ALA A 35 -7.59 2.48 6.40
N ILE A 36 -8.89 2.52 6.72
CA ILE A 36 -9.39 2.44 8.10
C ILE A 36 -8.95 1.13 8.74
N LEU A 37 -9.09 -0.01 8.06
CA LEU A 37 -8.64 -1.29 8.62
C LEU A 37 -7.14 -1.28 8.95
N LEU A 38 -6.31 -0.72 8.07
CA LEU A 38 -4.86 -0.66 8.28
C LEU A 38 -4.51 0.22 9.48
N GLU A 39 -5.19 1.36 9.64
CA GLU A 39 -5.07 2.24 10.80
C GLU A 39 -5.53 1.55 12.10
N GLU A 40 -6.73 0.96 12.11
CA GLU A 40 -7.31 0.30 13.28
C GLU A 40 -6.49 -0.92 13.75
N CYS A 41 -5.84 -1.63 12.81
CA CYS A 41 -4.94 -2.73 13.12
C CYS A 41 -3.49 -2.29 13.39
N GLY A 42 -3.16 -1.01 13.21
CA GLY A 42 -1.80 -0.48 13.37
C GLY A 42 -0.77 -1.11 12.42
N LEU A 43 -1.19 -1.52 11.22
CA LEU A 43 -0.33 -2.20 10.25
C LEU A 43 0.47 -1.17 9.43
N PRO A 44 1.81 -1.30 9.33
CA PRO A 44 2.59 -0.44 8.45
C PRO A 44 2.22 -0.67 6.98
N TYR A 45 1.80 0.40 6.30
CA TYR A 45 1.47 0.41 4.89
C TYR A 45 2.01 1.66 4.17
#